data_AF-A0A8D3BSW9-F1
#
_entry.id   AF-A0A8D3BSW9-F1
#
_cell.length_a   1.000
_cell.length_b   1.000
_cell.length_c   1.000
_cell.angle_alpha   90.00
_cell.angle_beta   90.00
_cell.angle_gamma   90.00
#
_symmetry.space_group_name_H-M   'P 1'
#
loop_
_entity.id
_entity.type
_entity.pdbx_description
1 polymer ?
#
loop_
_entity_poly.entity_id
_entity_poly.type
_entity_poly.pdbx_seq_one_letter_code
_entity_poly.pdbx_strand_id
1 'polypeptide(L)'
;MSNIYIQEPPTNGKVLLKTTAGDIDIELWSKEAPKACRNFVQLCMEGYYDGTIFHRVVQEFIVQGGDPTGTGTGGESIYGRPFKDEFHSRLRFIRRGLVAMANAGPHDNGSQFFFTLARADELNNKHTIFGKVTGDTVYNLLRLTEVECDHEERPLNPHKIKTAEVLHSPFDDIVPRETKKGKKDKDKEEGKKSQSKLNNFFMFCQTLKGKSKSSHDLLKDDPRLSSVPAVDNDELRKEARQLKKELQAIKQRKEESFKPPVEEVKEEEIKPANEAVAEYLEGRRKYEELKKEKLKKGSNREAQTLALLNRFKDKLSSATTEAPEDDVEELAEDDDKGWMGHVLQFDEQTRKVKDANMQDEDTFEIYDPRNPVNKRRREESMKIMKEKKAKR
;
A
#
# COMPACT_ATOMS: atom_id res chain seq x y z
N MET A 1 5.31 41.39 35.84
CA MET A 1 4.43 40.51 35.05
C MET A 1 5.23 40.01 33.86
N SER A 2 5.48 38.71 33.76
CA SER A 2 6.22 38.14 32.63
C SER A 2 5.35 38.20 31.38
N ASN A 3 5.72 39.06 30.42
CA ASN A 3 5.06 39.19 29.12
C ASN A 3 5.39 37.99 28.23
N ILE A 4 4.78 36.84 28.51
CA ILE A 4 4.79 35.68 27.61
C ILE A 4 3.47 35.74 26.84
N TYR A 5 3.51 36.28 25.62
CA TYR A 5 2.35 36.31 24.74
C TYR A 5 2.19 34.95 24.05
N ILE A 6 1.18 34.18 24.44
CA ILE A 6 0.81 32.96 23.73
C ILE A 6 -0.03 33.38 22.52
N GLN A 7 0.56 33.33 21.32
CA GLN A 7 -0.12 33.70 20.07
C GLN A 7 -1.00 32.57 19.50
N GLU A 8 -0.89 31.36 20.05
CA GLU A 8 -1.64 30.18 19.61
C GLU A 8 -3.13 30.28 20.01
N PRO A 9 -4.06 29.81 19.15
CA PRO A 9 -5.46 29.70 19.54
C PRO A 9 -5.69 28.69 20.68
N PRO A 10 -6.80 28.83 21.41
CA PRO A 10 -7.21 27.83 22.39
C PRO A 10 -7.50 26.49 21.70
N THR A 11 -7.11 25.41 22.36
CA THR A 11 -7.38 24.03 21.93
C THR A 11 -8.78 23.60 22.35
N ASN A 12 -9.33 22.62 21.63
CA ASN A 12 -10.60 21.99 21.93
C ASN A 12 -10.53 20.50 21.50
N GLY A 13 -10.51 19.62 22.50
CA GLY A 13 -10.29 18.18 22.33
C GLY A 13 -8.98 17.72 22.97
N LYS A 14 -9.00 16.54 23.61
CA LYS A 14 -7.81 15.95 24.25
C LYS A 14 -7.78 14.43 24.04
N VAL A 15 -6.62 13.91 23.63
CA VAL A 15 -6.37 12.49 23.38
C VAL A 15 -5.10 12.07 24.13
N LEU A 16 -5.16 10.94 24.81
CA LEU A 16 -4.04 10.31 25.51
C LEU A 16 -3.50 9.15 24.66
N LEU A 17 -2.24 9.21 24.26
CA LEU A 17 -1.53 8.10 23.64
C LEU A 17 -0.64 7.41 24.68
N LYS A 18 -0.95 6.17 25.01
CA LYS A 18 -0.11 5.34 25.89
C LYS A 18 0.96 4.67 25.05
N THR A 19 2.20 5.15 25.12
CA THR A 19 3.31 4.61 24.31
C THR A 19 4.25 3.74 25.15
N THR A 20 5.22 3.09 24.52
CA THR A 20 6.29 2.40 25.24
C THR A 20 7.26 3.35 25.97
N ALA A 21 7.34 4.62 25.56
CA ALA A 21 8.17 5.64 26.20
C ALA A 21 7.45 6.41 27.34
N GLY A 22 6.14 6.21 27.48
CA GLY A 22 5.29 6.86 28.46
C GLY A 22 4.00 7.41 27.83
N ASP A 23 3.26 8.15 28.65
CA ASP A 23 1.98 8.73 28.27
C ASP A 23 2.21 10.07 27.56
N ILE A 24 1.53 10.29 26.44
CA ILE A 24 1.60 11.52 25.65
C ILE A 24 0.19 12.08 25.51
N ASP A 25 -0.03 13.22 26.15
CA ASP A 25 -1.31 13.93 26.14
C ASP A 25 -1.28 14.98 25.02
N ILE A 26 -2.19 14.82 24.06
CA ILE A 26 -2.33 15.68 22.88
C ILE A 26 -3.60 16.51 23.00
N GLU A 27 -3.43 17.83 22.98
CA GLU A 27 -4.53 18.78 22.81
C GLU A 27 -4.71 19.11 21.32
N LEU A 28 -5.97 19.21 20.88
CA LEU A 28 -6.32 19.34 19.47
C LEU A 28 -6.84 20.75 19.15
N TRP A 29 -6.52 21.25 17.95
CA TRP A 29 -7.10 22.47 17.38
C TRP A 29 -8.25 22.12 16.43
N SER A 30 -9.35 21.63 17.00
CA SER A 30 -10.52 21.16 16.22
C SER A 30 -11.24 22.26 15.44
N LYS A 31 -11.09 23.53 15.83
CA LYS A 31 -11.66 24.67 15.10
C LYS A 31 -10.85 25.02 13.85
N GLU A 32 -9.52 25.02 13.99
CA GLU A 32 -8.60 25.39 12.92
C GLU A 32 -8.36 24.25 11.92
N ALA A 33 -8.27 23.00 12.39
CA ALA A 33 -8.03 21.81 11.58
C ALA A 33 -9.11 20.73 11.81
N PRO A 34 -10.38 21.00 11.47
CA PRO A 34 -11.50 20.12 11.79
C PRO A 34 -11.41 18.75 11.13
N LYS A 35 -10.94 18.65 9.88
CA LYS A 35 -10.88 17.36 9.17
C LYS A 35 -9.76 16.48 9.69
N ALA A 36 -8.60 17.07 9.97
CA ALA A 36 -7.47 16.36 10.55
C ALA A 36 -7.79 15.87 11.98
N CYS A 37 -8.37 16.75 12.82
CA CYS A 37 -8.77 16.39 14.19
C CYS A 37 -9.84 15.30 14.19
N ARG A 38 -10.85 15.40 13.32
CA ARG A 38 -11.91 14.38 13.20
C ARG A 38 -11.34 13.03 12.76
N ASN A 39 -10.45 13.02 11.76
CA ASN A 39 -9.76 11.81 11.32
C ASN A 39 -8.97 11.18 12.47
N PHE A 40 -8.18 11.98 13.17
CA PHE A 40 -7.35 11.49 14.28
C PHE A 40 -8.20 10.92 15.43
N VAL A 41 -9.20 11.67 15.91
CA VAL A 41 -10.08 11.23 17.02
C VAL A 41 -10.80 9.94 16.65
N GLN A 42 -11.36 9.84 15.45
CA GLN A 42 -12.06 8.64 15.01
C GLN A 42 -11.12 7.44 14.87
N LEU A 43 -9.90 7.60 14.34
CA LEU A 43 -8.91 6.52 14.26
C LEU A 43 -8.46 6.07 15.66
N CYS A 44 -8.36 6.98 16.63
CA CYS A 44 -8.12 6.63 18.02
C CYS A 44 -9.27 5.81 18.61
N MET A 45 -10.52 6.21 18.39
CA MET A 45 -11.70 5.46 18.86
C MET A 45 -11.84 4.08 18.19
N GLU A 46 -11.38 3.93 16.95
CA GLU A 46 -11.37 2.68 16.20
C GLU A 46 -10.24 1.71 16.64
N GLY A 47 -9.34 2.13 17.54
CA GLY A 47 -8.15 1.38 17.93
C GLY A 47 -7.16 1.21 16.77
N TYR A 48 -7.20 2.09 15.76
CA TYR A 48 -6.39 1.97 14.55
C TYR A 48 -4.89 2.09 14.83
N TYR A 49 -4.54 2.94 15.81
CA TYR A 49 -3.16 3.20 16.22
C TYR A 49 -2.61 2.17 17.22
N ASP A 50 -3.41 1.22 17.67
CA ASP A 50 -2.99 0.22 18.64
C ASP A 50 -1.96 -0.73 18.02
N GLY A 51 -0.79 -0.82 18.67
CA GLY A 51 0.37 -1.59 18.20
C GLY A 51 1.16 -0.94 17.06
N THR A 52 0.80 0.26 16.62
CA THR A 52 1.55 0.98 15.57
C THR A 52 2.89 1.50 16.09
N ILE A 53 3.88 1.54 15.20
CA ILE A 53 5.26 1.90 15.55
C ILE A 53 5.60 3.32 15.09
N PHE A 54 6.58 3.93 15.75
CA PHE A 54 7.28 5.11 15.22
C PHE A 54 8.40 4.64 14.29
N HIS A 55 8.13 4.68 12.99
CA HIS A 55 9.00 4.05 11.98
C HIS A 55 10.11 4.98 11.46
N ARG A 56 10.04 6.29 11.75
CA ARG A 56 11.04 7.26 11.31
C ARG A 56 11.32 8.28 12.42
N VAL A 57 12.59 8.45 12.74
CA VAL A 57 13.08 9.41 13.75
C VAL A 57 14.23 10.19 13.15
N VAL A 58 14.05 11.50 13.05
CA VAL A 58 15.10 12.43 12.64
C VAL A 58 15.42 13.30 13.86
N GLN A 59 16.61 13.10 14.44
CA GLN A 59 17.04 13.82 15.63
C GLN A 59 16.94 15.33 15.42
N GLU A 60 16.45 16.03 16.45
CA GLU A 60 16.20 17.48 16.43
C GLU A 60 15.23 17.97 15.34
N PHE A 61 14.50 17.09 14.68
CA PHE A 61 13.55 17.49 13.65
C PHE A 61 12.15 16.91 13.90
N ILE A 62 11.94 15.64 13.56
CA ILE A 62 10.62 15.00 13.67
C ILE A 62 10.71 13.54 14.12
N VAL A 63 9.63 13.06 14.73
CA VAL A 63 9.37 11.63 14.92
C VAL A 63 8.01 11.30 14.31
N GLN A 64 7.99 10.34 13.38
CA GLN A 64 6.83 10.01 12.56
C GLN A 64 6.27 8.63 12.90
N GLY A 65 4.95 8.54 12.93
CA GLY A 65 4.19 7.34 13.26
C GLY A 65 2.80 7.34 12.61
N GLY A 66 1.92 6.49 13.12
CA GLY A 66 0.54 6.39 12.62
C GLY A 66 0.39 5.57 11.33
N ASP A 67 1.40 4.78 10.98
CA ASP A 67 1.34 3.78 9.91
C ASP A 67 1.10 2.37 10.50
N PRO A 68 -0.03 1.70 10.20
CA PRO A 68 -0.30 0.35 10.67
C PRO A 68 0.55 -0.73 10.01
N THR A 69 1.13 -0.49 8.83
CA THR A 69 2.06 -1.45 8.20
C THR A 69 3.47 -1.27 8.74
N GLY A 70 3.80 -0.09 9.26
CA GLY A 70 5.12 0.25 9.79
C GLY A 70 6.20 0.34 8.71
N THR A 71 5.81 0.50 7.44
CA THR A 71 6.70 0.64 6.28
C THR A 71 7.03 2.10 5.98
N GLY A 72 6.21 3.03 6.48
CA GLY A 72 6.28 4.47 6.20
C GLY A 72 5.48 4.92 4.99
N THR A 73 4.93 3.98 4.23
CA THR A 73 4.12 4.23 3.02
C THR A 73 2.64 3.88 3.19
N GLY A 74 2.28 3.24 4.29
CA GLY A 74 0.90 2.82 4.57
C GLY A 74 0.06 3.92 5.20
N GLY A 75 -1.13 3.54 5.66
CA GLY A 75 -2.03 4.44 6.37
C GLY A 75 -3.14 5.01 5.50
N GLU A 76 -4.37 4.92 6.01
CA GLU A 76 -5.58 5.35 5.31
C GLU A 76 -6.41 6.25 6.21
N SER A 77 -7.04 7.27 5.62
CA SER A 77 -7.95 8.14 6.37
C SER A 77 -9.30 7.46 6.61
N ILE A 78 -10.08 8.01 7.55
CA ILE A 78 -11.47 7.60 7.77
C ILE A 78 -12.38 7.84 6.55
N TYR A 79 -11.99 8.76 5.67
CA TYR A 79 -12.75 9.16 4.50
C TYR A 79 -12.56 8.21 3.30
N GLY A 80 -11.71 7.18 3.43
CA GLY A 80 -11.38 6.24 2.36
C GLY A 80 -10.54 6.82 1.22
N ARG A 81 -10.09 8.07 1.36
CA ARG A 81 -9.23 8.79 0.41
C ARG A 81 -8.39 9.84 1.15
N PRO A 82 -7.23 10.25 0.62
CA PRO A 82 -6.48 11.35 1.20
C PRO A 82 -7.33 12.63 1.29
N PHE A 83 -7.15 13.41 2.36
CA PHE A 83 -7.92 14.62 2.61
C PHE A 83 -7.07 15.90 2.47
N LYS A 84 -7.78 17.02 2.25
CA LYS A 84 -7.16 18.33 2.00
C LYS A 84 -6.30 18.80 3.17
N ASP A 85 -5.21 19.52 2.87
CA ASP A 85 -4.48 20.28 3.88
C ASP A 85 -5.32 21.42 4.47
N GLU A 86 -5.10 21.70 5.75
CA GLU A 86 -5.76 22.76 6.51
C GLU A 86 -4.68 23.64 7.17
N PHE A 87 -4.46 24.83 6.63
CA PHE A 87 -3.43 25.77 7.12
C PHE A 87 -4.07 26.92 7.89
N HIS A 88 -3.40 27.36 8.96
CA HIS A 88 -3.81 28.52 9.74
C HIS A 88 -2.60 29.40 10.05
N SER A 89 -2.68 30.71 9.83
CA SER A 89 -1.57 31.68 9.99
C SER A 89 -0.92 31.67 11.38
N ARG A 90 -1.72 31.54 12.44
CA ARG A 90 -1.27 31.40 13.84
C ARG A 90 -0.66 30.05 14.19
N LEU A 91 -0.91 28.99 13.42
CA LEU A 91 -0.35 27.66 13.66
C LEU A 91 0.90 27.51 12.81
N ARG A 92 2.06 27.58 13.46
CA ARG A 92 3.37 27.52 12.80
C ARG A 92 4.31 26.61 13.57
N PHE A 93 5.27 26.02 12.87
CA PHE A 93 6.27 25.12 13.43
C PHE A 93 7.40 25.86 14.17
N ILE A 94 7.04 26.70 15.14
CA ILE A 94 7.98 27.58 15.88
C ILE A 94 8.68 26.89 17.05
N ARG A 95 8.13 25.78 17.54
CA ARG A 95 8.59 25.06 18.73
C ARG A 95 8.35 23.57 18.61
N ARG A 96 9.00 22.80 19.48
CA ARG A 96 8.79 21.36 19.66
C ARG A 96 7.44 21.04 20.31
N GLY A 97 7.02 19.79 20.17
CA GLY A 97 5.78 19.29 20.74
C GLY A 97 4.54 19.68 19.95
N LEU A 98 4.67 20.07 18.68
CA LEU A 98 3.54 20.21 17.77
C LEU A 98 3.30 18.90 17.04
N VAL A 99 2.03 18.59 16.79
CA VAL A 99 1.54 17.40 16.08
C VAL A 99 0.97 17.83 14.73
N ALA A 100 1.46 17.21 13.66
CA ALA A 100 1.03 17.51 12.30
C ALA A 100 0.86 16.25 11.45
N MET A 101 0.05 16.36 10.40
CA MET A 101 -0.19 15.28 9.45
C MET A 101 1.02 15.12 8.52
N ALA A 102 1.46 13.87 8.33
CA ALA A 102 2.43 13.55 7.29
C ALA A 102 1.73 13.44 5.94
N ASN A 103 2.35 13.98 4.90
CA ASN A 103 1.87 13.91 3.52
C ASN A 103 3.07 13.76 2.57
N ALA A 104 2.84 13.18 1.38
CA ALA A 104 3.85 13.10 0.31
C ALA A 104 3.69 14.22 -0.75
N GLY A 105 2.67 15.07 -0.57
CA GLY A 105 2.35 16.17 -1.47
C GLY A 105 1.07 16.89 -1.04
N PRO A 106 0.63 17.89 -1.82
CA PRO A 106 -0.58 18.65 -1.52
C PRO A 106 -1.82 17.75 -1.47
N HIS A 107 -2.62 17.92 -0.42
CA HIS A 107 -3.89 17.22 -0.17
C HIS A 107 -3.77 15.69 -0.04
N ASP A 108 -2.62 15.19 0.39
CA ASP A 108 -2.34 13.77 0.55
C ASP A 108 -2.31 13.32 2.03
N ASN A 109 -3.20 13.85 2.85
CA ASN A 109 -3.22 13.49 4.28
C ASN A 109 -3.95 12.15 4.48
N GLY A 110 -3.26 11.19 5.11
CA GLY A 110 -3.77 9.85 5.44
C GLY A 110 -4.04 9.66 6.94
N SER A 111 -3.49 8.61 7.53
CA SER A 111 -3.47 8.37 8.99
C SER A 111 -2.15 8.75 9.67
N GLN A 112 -1.09 8.92 8.88
CA GLN A 112 0.25 9.15 9.40
C GLN A 112 0.37 10.57 9.96
N PHE A 113 1.08 10.69 11.08
CA PHE A 113 1.34 11.97 11.73
C PHE A 113 2.77 11.97 12.27
N PHE A 114 3.28 13.16 12.56
CA PHE A 114 4.57 13.32 13.19
C PHE A 114 4.50 14.34 14.32
N PHE A 115 5.42 14.18 15.27
CA PHE A 115 5.71 15.15 16.29
C PHE A 115 6.96 15.93 15.92
N THR A 116 6.97 17.20 16.25
CA THR A 116 8.16 18.05 16.10
C THR A 116 9.04 18.00 17.35
N LEU A 117 10.34 17.86 17.13
CA LEU A 117 11.36 17.78 18.18
C LEU A 117 12.11 19.10 18.35
N ALA A 118 12.18 19.89 17.27
CA ALA A 118 12.64 21.28 17.30
C ALA A 118 11.78 22.16 16.38
N ARG A 119 12.27 23.38 16.13
CA ARG A 119 11.65 24.33 15.21
C ARG A 119 11.84 23.85 13.77
N ALA A 120 10.75 23.79 13.00
CA ALA A 120 10.73 23.23 11.65
C ALA A 120 10.05 24.19 10.66
N ASP A 121 10.64 25.37 10.47
CA ASP A 121 10.02 26.44 9.69
C ASP A 121 9.76 26.07 8.22
N GLU A 122 10.55 25.14 7.69
CA GLU A 122 10.46 24.61 6.33
C GLU A 122 9.19 23.79 6.05
N LEU A 123 8.52 23.32 7.10
CA LEU A 123 7.27 22.56 7.04
C LEU A 123 6.03 23.47 7.04
N ASN A 124 6.20 24.77 7.31
CA ASN A 124 5.11 25.74 7.31
C ASN A 124 4.40 25.78 5.94
N ASN A 125 3.07 25.79 5.95
CA ASN A 125 2.22 25.76 4.75
C ASN A 125 2.40 24.52 3.84
N LYS A 126 3.04 23.46 4.36
CA LYS A 126 3.14 22.15 3.68
C LYS A 126 2.38 21.07 4.42
N HIS A 127 2.45 21.09 5.75
CA HIS A 127 1.79 20.11 6.62
C HIS A 127 0.71 20.76 7.48
N THR A 128 -0.37 20.00 7.70
CA THR A 128 -1.49 20.42 8.55
C THR A 128 -1.13 20.24 10.02
N ILE A 129 -0.97 21.33 10.77
CA ILE A 129 -0.82 21.30 12.23
C ILE A 129 -2.22 21.17 12.84
N PHE A 130 -2.45 20.12 13.62
CA PHE A 130 -3.77 19.85 14.19
C PHE A 130 -3.75 19.70 15.71
N GLY A 131 -2.59 19.59 16.34
CA GLY A 131 -2.51 19.50 17.80
C GLY A 131 -1.16 19.85 18.38
N LYS A 132 -1.09 19.85 19.71
CA LYS A 132 0.13 20.04 20.50
C LYS A 132 0.16 19.07 21.67
N VAL A 133 1.37 18.67 22.04
CA VAL A 133 1.64 17.91 23.25
C VAL A 133 1.62 18.85 24.45
N THR A 134 0.96 18.41 25.51
CA THR A 134 0.87 19.10 26.80
C THR A 134 2.23 19.12 27.51
N GLY A 135 2.52 20.22 28.23
CA GLY A 135 3.85 20.52 28.77
C GLY A 135 4.42 19.46 29.72
N ASP A 136 3.56 18.84 30.50
CA ASP A 136 3.82 17.74 31.43
C ASP A 136 4.25 16.44 30.74
N THR A 137 3.74 16.18 29.53
CA THR A 137 4.04 14.96 28.76
C THR A 137 5.09 15.12 27.66
N VAL A 138 5.61 16.34 27.43
CA VAL A 138 6.66 16.60 26.42
C VAL A 138 7.93 15.79 26.66
N TYR A 139 8.27 15.47 27.91
CA TYR A 139 9.46 14.69 28.20
C TYR A 139 9.36 13.24 27.68
N ASN A 140 8.17 12.64 27.71
CA ASN A 140 7.94 11.31 27.14
C ASN A 140 8.08 11.32 25.61
N LEU A 141 7.74 12.44 24.96
CA LEU A 141 8.01 12.64 23.53
C LEU A 141 9.51 12.63 23.23
N LEU A 142 10.32 13.29 24.05
CA LEU A 142 11.79 13.32 23.86
C LEU A 142 12.40 11.94 24.03
N ARG A 143 11.87 11.12 24.95
CA ARG A 143 12.30 9.72 25.11
C ARG A 143 12.07 8.87 23.85
N LEU A 144 11.08 9.18 23.01
CA LEU A 144 10.90 8.48 21.72
C LEU A 144 12.10 8.63 20.78
N THR A 145 12.93 9.65 21.00
CA THR A 145 14.09 9.96 20.17
C THR A 145 15.38 9.32 20.66
N GLU A 146 15.38 8.79 21.89
CA GLU A 146 16.53 8.14 22.53
C GLU A 146 16.70 6.70 22.00
N VAL A 147 16.69 6.54 20.68
CA VAL A 147 16.83 5.25 19.98
C VAL A 147 17.86 5.37 18.86
N GLU A 148 18.71 4.37 18.76
CA GLU A 148 19.65 4.23 17.65
C GLU A 148 18.89 4.00 16.34
N CYS A 149 19.24 4.78 15.32
CA CYS A 149 18.57 4.76 14.01
C CYS A 149 19.53 4.26 12.92
N ASP A 150 18.96 3.54 11.96
CA ASP A 150 19.66 3.07 10.76
C ASP A 150 19.83 4.19 9.73
N HIS A 151 20.51 3.87 8.62
CA HIS A 151 20.73 4.80 7.51
C HIS A 151 19.44 5.31 6.85
N GLU A 152 18.32 4.61 7.01
CA GLU A 152 17.00 5.03 6.50
C GLU A 152 16.18 5.82 7.54
N GLU A 153 16.82 6.35 8.58
CA GLU A 153 16.18 7.09 9.69
C GLU A 153 15.17 6.22 10.47
N ARG A 154 15.24 4.89 10.30
CA ARG A 154 14.40 3.90 10.96
C ARG A 154 15.04 3.49 12.29
N PRO A 155 14.34 3.58 13.43
CA PRO A 155 14.89 3.11 14.71
C PRO A 155 15.08 1.59 14.71
N LEU A 156 16.20 1.12 15.24
CA LEU A 156 16.48 -0.32 15.43
C LEU A 156 15.43 -0.98 16.32
N ASN A 157 15.08 -0.30 17.41
CA ASN A 157 14.05 -0.73 18.36
C ASN A 157 12.93 0.31 18.44
N PRO A 158 12.00 0.34 17.47
CA PRO A 158 11.02 1.39 17.38
C PRO A 158 10.00 1.32 18.52
N HIS A 159 9.75 2.47 19.14
CA HIS A 159 8.68 2.64 20.11
C HIS A 159 7.31 2.39 19.46
N LYS A 160 6.34 1.98 20.30
CA LYS A 160 4.99 1.63 19.84
C LYS A 160 3.92 2.35 20.64
N ILE A 161 2.81 2.63 19.99
CA ILE A 161 1.57 3.07 20.64
C ILE A 161 0.87 1.79 21.14
N LYS A 162 0.66 1.69 22.46
CA LYS A 162 -0.05 0.55 23.07
C LYS A 162 -1.55 0.72 22.88
N THR A 163 -2.08 1.84 23.34
CA THR A 163 -3.49 2.19 23.24
C THR A 163 -3.65 3.70 23.03
N ALA A 164 -4.71 4.09 22.35
CA ALA A 164 -5.14 5.49 22.22
C ALA A 164 -6.49 5.71 22.91
N GLU A 165 -6.55 6.63 23.87
CA GLU A 165 -7.75 6.95 24.64
C GLU A 165 -8.19 8.40 24.37
N VAL A 166 -9.46 8.60 24.02
CA VAL A 166 -10.01 9.94 23.80
C VAL A 166 -10.56 10.46 25.13
N LEU A 167 -9.84 11.40 25.75
CA LEU A 167 -10.23 11.99 27.04
C LEU A 167 -11.37 13.01 26.89
N HIS A 168 -11.30 13.82 25.82
CA HIS A 168 -12.33 14.80 25.50
C HIS A 168 -12.53 14.86 23.99
N SER A 169 -13.69 14.41 23.50
CA SER A 169 -14.07 14.52 22.09
C SER A 169 -14.75 15.88 21.84
N PRO A 170 -14.26 16.70 20.90
CA PRO A 170 -14.91 17.96 20.51
C PRO A 170 -16.03 17.75 19.47
N PHE A 171 -16.26 16.52 19.02
CA PHE A 171 -17.24 16.17 18.00
C PHE A 171 -18.24 15.16 18.55
N ASP A 172 -19.52 15.45 18.38
CA ASP A 172 -20.63 14.60 18.87
C ASP A 172 -21.09 13.58 17.82
N ASP A 173 -20.77 13.82 16.55
CA ASP A 173 -21.28 13.06 15.39
C ASP A 173 -20.31 11.96 14.90
N ILE A 174 -19.26 11.66 15.67
CA ILE A 174 -18.30 10.61 15.32
C ILE A 174 -18.87 9.25 15.73
N VAL A 175 -19.12 8.40 14.73
CA VAL A 175 -19.45 6.99 14.92
C VAL A 175 -18.25 6.14 14.46
N PRO A 176 -17.56 5.44 15.35
CA PRO A 176 -16.44 4.56 14.99
C PRO A 176 -16.88 3.45 14.04
N ARG A 177 -16.08 3.14 13.01
CA ARG A 177 -16.33 2.00 12.13
C ARG A 177 -15.96 0.70 12.84
N GLU A 178 -16.69 -0.38 12.56
CA GLU A 178 -16.30 -1.71 13.04
C GLU A 178 -15.00 -2.16 12.35
N THR A 179 -13.88 -2.14 13.08
CA THR A 179 -12.61 -2.62 12.56
C THR A 179 -12.59 -4.16 12.58
N LYS A 180 -12.22 -4.78 11.46
CA LYS A 180 -12.14 -6.24 11.30
C LYS A 180 -11.16 -6.92 12.27
N LYS A 181 -10.25 -6.17 12.91
CA LYS A 181 -9.30 -6.70 13.90
C LYS A 181 -10.02 -7.15 15.19
N GLY A 182 -11.06 -6.43 15.63
CA GLY A 182 -11.82 -6.79 16.84
C GLY A 182 -12.58 -8.12 16.75
N LYS A 183 -12.91 -8.59 15.54
CA LYS A 183 -13.53 -9.91 15.32
C LYS A 183 -12.51 -11.05 15.44
N LYS A 184 -11.31 -10.88 14.88
CA LYS A 184 -10.25 -11.91 14.93
C LYS A 184 -9.71 -12.19 16.33
N ASP A 185 -9.71 -11.19 17.22
CA ASP A 185 -9.23 -11.37 18.58
C ASP A 185 -10.33 -11.91 19.52
N LYS A 186 -11.61 -11.53 19.32
CA LYS A 186 -12.75 -12.15 20.02
C LYS A 186 -12.91 -13.63 19.67
N ASP A 187 -12.76 -13.99 18.40
CA ASP A 187 -12.86 -15.40 17.96
C ASP A 187 -11.69 -16.27 18.47
N LYS A 188 -10.56 -15.66 18.88
CA LYS A 188 -9.39 -16.36 19.42
C LYS A 188 -9.43 -16.57 20.93
N GLU A 189 -10.16 -15.75 21.69
CA GLU A 189 -10.28 -15.88 23.14
C GLU A 189 -11.26 -16.99 23.56
N GLU A 190 -12.30 -17.25 22.76
CA GLU A 190 -13.26 -18.32 23.06
C GLU A 190 -12.71 -19.74 22.78
N GLY A 191 -11.61 -19.87 22.03
CA GLY A 191 -11.02 -21.16 21.64
C GLY A 191 -10.00 -21.78 22.61
N LYS A 192 -9.65 -21.14 23.73
CA LYS A 192 -8.60 -21.62 24.66
C LYS A 192 -9.12 -21.93 26.07
N LYS A 193 -9.91 -23.00 26.20
CA LYS A 193 -10.12 -23.69 27.50
C LYS A 193 -10.23 -25.21 27.32
N SER A 194 -9.09 -25.88 27.25
CA SER A 194 -8.82 -27.32 27.54
C SER A 194 -7.54 -27.70 26.78
N GLN A 195 -6.45 -28.26 27.30
CA GLN A 195 -6.16 -29.04 28.49
C GLN A 195 -4.67 -28.85 28.81
N SER A 196 -4.36 -28.58 30.07
CA SER A 196 -3.05 -28.77 30.66
C SER A 196 -2.94 -30.18 31.24
N LYS A 197 -1.90 -30.95 30.88
CA LYS A 197 -1.08 -31.84 31.72
C LYS A 197 -0.41 -32.93 30.88
N LEU A 198 0.92 -32.88 30.76
CA LEU A 198 1.82 -33.90 31.32
C LEU A 198 3.30 -33.49 31.13
N ASN A 199 4.09 -33.96 32.08
CA ASN A 199 5.38 -33.40 32.50
C ASN A 199 6.59 -33.93 31.70
N ASN A 200 7.66 -33.14 31.81
CA ASN A 200 9.08 -33.41 31.56
C ASN A 200 9.56 -34.86 31.81
N PHE A 201 10.41 -35.37 30.90
CA PHE A 201 11.45 -36.36 31.20
C PHE A 201 12.72 -36.10 30.35
N PHE A 202 13.79 -35.67 31.05
CA PHE A 202 15.25 -35.91 30.85
C PHE A 202 15.80 -36.24 29.43
N MET A 203 16.64 -35.39 28.82
CA MET A 203 18.13 -35.27 28.94
C MET A 203 18.96 -36.16 27.99
N PHE A 204 19.85 -35.49 27.24
CA PHE A 204 21.21 -35.90 26.84
C PHE A 204 21.40 -37.11 25.90
N CYS A 205 21.91 -36.88 24.68
CA CYS A 205 22.91 -37.78 24.11
C CYS A 205 23.80 -37.11 23.05
N GLN A 206 25.05 -37.56 23.07
CA GLN A 206 26.27 -37.14 22.39
C GLN A 206 26.24 -37.16 20.85
N THR A 207 27.22 -36.43 20.32
CA THR A 207 27.80 -36.52 18.96
C THR A 207 27.91 -37.94 18.42
N LEU A 208 27.27 -38.19 17.26
CA LEU A 208 27.52 -39.36 16.42
C LEU A 208 27.92 -38.91 15.01
N LYS A 209 29.14 -39.30 14.61
CA LYS A 209 29.56 -39.34 13.21
C LYS A 209 28.81 -40.48 12.52
N GLY A 210 27.96 -40.15 11.55
CA GLY A 210 27.29 -41.11 10.68
C GLY A 210 26.52 -40.40 9.57
N LYS A 211 26.61 -40.88 8.33
CA LYS A 211 25.92 -40.30 7.17
C LYS A 211 24.40 -40.37 7.38
N SER A 212 23.73 -39.24 7.18
CA SER A 212 22.28 -39.08 7.33
C SER A 212 21.52 -40.05 6.41
N LYS A 213 20.67 -40.91 6.99
CA LYS A 213 19.69 -41.70 6.24
C LYS A 213 18.32 -41.03 6.32
N SER A 214 17.59 -41.06 5.21
CA SER A 214 16.24 -40.51 5.07
C SER A 214 15.25 -41.26 5.95
N SER A 215 14.23 -40.57 6.47
CA SER A 215 13.15 -41.17 7.28
C SER A 215 12.41 -42.30 6.56
N HIS A 216 12.52 -42.36 5.23
CA HIS A 216 11.90 -43.39 4.40
C HIS A 216 12.64 -44.74 4.40
N ASP A 217 13.92 -44.76 4.83
CA ASP A 217 14.74 -45.98 4.90
C ASP A 217 14.59 -46.75 6.22
N LEU A 218 13.97 -46.15 7.23
CA LEU A 218 13.81 -46.75 8.57
C LEU A 218 12.56 -47.63 8.71
N LEU A 219 11.67 -47.63 7.72
CA LEU A 219 10.38 -48.33 7.77
C LEU A 219 10.46 -49.84 7.54
N LYS A 220 11.61 -50.38 7.08
CA LYS A 220 11.74 -51.80 6.75
C LYS A 220 12.25 -52.68 7.89
N ASP A 221 12.84 -52.08 8.93
CA ASP A 221 13.62 -52.82 9.93
C ASP A 221 13.01 -52.84 11.35
N ASP A 222 11.87 -52.17 11.60
CA ASP A 222 11.26 -52.09 12.95
C ASP A 222 9.87 -52.78 13.00
N PRO A 223 9.71 -53.91 13.73
CA PRO A 223 8.44 -54.64 13.86
C PRO A 223 7.29 -53.88 14.52
N ARG A 224 7.52 -52.64 15.00
CA ARG A 224 6.51 -51.80 15.67
C ARG A 224 5.89 -50.71 14.78
N LEU A 225 6.32 -50.56 13.53
CA LEU A 225 5.81 -49.56 12.60
C LEU A 225 4.95 -50.22 11.49
N SER A 226 3.66 -49.89 11.44
CA SER A 226 2.76 -50.37 10.38
C SER A 226 2.78 -49.44 9.17
N SER A 227 2.93 -50.00 7.98
CA SER A 227 2.90 -49.30 6.68
C SER A 227 1.50 -48.89 6.22
N VAL A 228 0.46 -49.19 7.00
CA VAL A 228 -0.93 -48.89 6.67
C VAL A 228 -1.24 -47.46 7.13
N PRO A 229 -1.66 -46.55 6.23
CA PRO A 229 -2.06 -45.20 6.61
C PRO A 229 -3.28 -45.26 7.54
N ALA A 230 -3.25 -44.53 8.66
CA ALA A 230 -4.29 -44.55 9.69
C ALA A 230 -5.65 -43.94 9.26
N VAL A 231 -5.73 -43.38 8.05
CA VAL A 231 -6.95 -42.76 7.50
C VAL A 231 -6.98 -43.01 5.99
N ASP A 232 -8.12 -43.44 5.47
CA ASP A 232 -8.32 -43.72 4.04
C ASP A 232 -8.22 -42.43 3.22
N ASN A 233 -7.09 -42.27 2.52
CA ASN A 233 -6.72 -41.08 1.74
C ASN A 233 -7.75 -40.72 0.63
N ASP A 234 -8.52 -41.71 0.20
CA ASP A 234 -9.55 -41.55 -0.83
C ASP A 234 -10.83 -40.88 -0.30
N GLU A 235 -11.15 -41.02 0.98
CA GLU A 235 -12.29 -40.31 1.59
C GLU A 235 -11.99 -38.83 1.75
N LEU A 236 -10.79 -38.49 2.26
CA LEU A 236 -10.30 -37.11 2.34
C LEU A 236 -10.23 -36.43 0.96
N ARG A 237 -9.84 -37.17 -0.09
CA ARG A 237 -9.87 -36.65 -1.46
C ARG A 237 -11.27 -36.42 -1.99
N LYS A 238 -12.25 -37.24 -1.61
CA LYS A 238 -13.66 -37.06 -1.97
C LYS A 238 -14.28 -35.87 -1.24
N GLU A 239 -14.01 -35.71 0.05
CA GLU A 239 -14.43 -34.55 0.85
C GLU A 239 -13.82 -33.24 0.31
N ALA A 240 -12.53 -33.24 0.00
CA ALA A 240 -11.86 -32.08 -0.60
C ALA A 240 -12.46 -31.70 -1.96
N ARG A 241 -12.87 -32.68 -2.77
CA ARG A 241 -13.56 -32.44 -4.05
C ARG A 241 -14.98 -31.90 -3.85
N GLN A 242 -15.72 -32.39 -2.84
CA GLN A 242 -17.04 -31.87 -2.50
C GLN A 242 -16.99 -30.42 -2.02
N LEU A 243 -16.09 -30.11 -1.07
CA LEU A 243 -15.89 -28.75 -0.57
C LEU A 243 -15.50 -27.76 -1.67
N LYS A 244 -14.67 -28.20 -2.63
CA LYS A 244 -14.30 -27.36 -3.77
C LYS A 244 -15.48 -27.07 -4.69
N LYS A 245 -16.39 -28.04 -4.87
CA LYS A 245 -17.61 -27.89 -5.68
C LYS A 245 -18.63 -26.97 -5.00
N GLU A 246 -18.77 -27.07 -3.68
CA GLU A 246 -19.62 -26.17 -2.88
C GLU A 246 -19.11 -24.73 -2.90
N LEU A 247 -17.80 -24.52 -2.74
CA LEU A 247 -17.19 -23.18 -2.83
C LEU A 247 -17.42 -22.53 -4.20
N GLN A 248 -17.37 -23.33 -5.28
CA GLN A 248 -17.61 -22.84 -6.63
C GLN A 248 -19.08 -22.49 -6.85
N ALA A 249 -20.01 -23.27 -6.29
CA ALA A 249 -21.45 -22.98 -6.32
C ALA A 249 -21.81 -21.73 -5.50
N ILE A 250 -21.18 -21.53 -4.33
CA ILE A 250 -21.36 -20.31 -3.52
C ILE A 250 -20.84 -19.08 -4.28
N LYS A 251 -19.70 -19.21 -4.97
CA LYS A 251 -19.15 -18.13 -5.80
C LYS A 251 -20.10 -17.77 -6.95
N GLN A 252 -20.68 -18.76 -7.63
CA GLN A 252 -21.67 -18.54 -8.69
C GLN A 252 -22.96 -17.90 -8.16
N ARG A 253 -23.49 -18.35 -7.02
CA ARG A 253 -24.65 -17.70 -6.36
C ARG A 253 -24.35 -16.27 -5.93
N LYS A 254 -23.11 -15.99 -5.52
CA LYS A 254 -22.66 -14.64 -5.17
C LYS A 254 -22.53 -13.75 -6.41
N GLU A 255 -22.11 -14.30 -7.55
CA GLU A 255 -22.08 -13.59 -8.83
C GLU A 255 -23.49 -13.36 -9.41
N GLU A 256 -24.43 -14.29 -9.21
CA GLU A 256 -25.84 -14.13 -9.58
C GLU A 256 -26.56 -13.11 -8.70
N SER A 257 -26.28 -13.09 -7.39
CA SER A 257 -26.83 -12.06 -6.47
C SER A 257 -26.19 -10.68 -6.63
N PHE A 258 -25.06 -10.56 -7.34
CA PHE A 258 -24.42 -9.27 -7.68
C PHE A 258 -24.83 -8.71 -9.05
N LYS A 259 -25.69 -9.40 -9.82
CA LYS A 259 -26.33 -8.79 -10.98
C LYS A 259 -27.58 -8.04 -10.51
N PRO A 260 -27.66 -6.70 -10.66
CA PRO A 260 -28.91 -6.00 -10.43
C PRO A 260 -29.99 -6.49 -11.42
N PRO A 261 -31.28 -6.43 -11.08
CA PRO A 261 -32.33 -6.72 -12.04
C PRO A 261 -32.22 -5.72 -13.19
N VAL A 262 -32.15 -6.23 -14.42
CA VAL A 262 -32.44 -5.42 -15.60
C VAL A 262 -33.95 -5.28 -15.66
N GLU A 263 -34.48 -4.24 -15.02
CA GLU A 263 -35.80 -3.74 -15.38
C GLU A 263 -35.66 -3.02 -16.71
N GLU A 264 -36.29 -3.58 -17.74
CA GLU A 264 -36.60 -2.84 -18.96
C GLU A 264 -37.59 -1.73 -18.59
N VAL A 265 -37.07 -0.55 -18.25
CA VAL A 265 -37.87 0.66 -18.16
C VAL A 265 -38.25 1.05 -19.59
N LYS A 266 -39.50 0.77 -19.96
CA LYS A 266 -40.14 1.43 -21.11
C LYS A 266 -40.14 2.93 -20.80
N GLU A 267 -39.37 3.70 -21.57
CA GLU A 267 -39.41 5.16 -21.55
C GLU A 267 -40.81 5.60 -21.99
N GLU A 268 -41.67 5.96 -21.05
CA GLU A 268 -42.84 6.78 -21.35
C GLU A 268 -42.36 8.22 -21.58
N GLU A 269 -42.62 8.74 -22.78
CA GLU A 269 -42.29 10.09 -23.22
C GLU A 269 -43.01 11.15 -22.37
N ILE A 270 -42.36 11.67 -21.34
CA ILE A 270 -42.80 12.89 -20.67
C ILE A 270 -42.24 14.08 -21.45
N LYS A 271 -43.11 14.86 -22.11
CA LYS A 271 -42.73 16.09 -22.82
C LYS A 271 -42.13 17.10 -21.83
N PRO A 272 -40.96 17.69 -22.11
CA PRO A 272 -40.30 18.63 -21.20
C PRO A 272 -41.09 19.94 -21.14
N ALA A 273 -41.36 20.43 -19.93
CA ALA A 273 -42.16 21.64 -19.70
C ALA A 273 -41.42 22.96 -20.03
N ASN A 274 -40.08 22.94 -20.15
CA ASN A 274 -39.25 24.13 -20.36
C ASN A 274 -38.14 23.87 -21.40
N GLU A 275 -37.90 24.86 -22.28
CA GLU A 275 -36.94 24.80 -23.40
C GLU A 275 -35.49 24.53 -22.94
N ALA A 276 -35.07 25.13 -21.82
CA ALA A 276 -33.75 24.90 -21.22
C ALA A 276 -33.51 23.44 -20.76
N VAL A 277 -34.59 22.73 -20.39
CA VAL A 277 -34.50 21.31 -19.99
C VAL A 277 -34.36 20.42 -21.23
N ALA A 278 -34.99 20.80 -22.35
CA ALA A 278 -34.84 20.10 -23.62
C ALA A 278 -33.41 20.23 -24.17
N GLU A 279 -32.84 21.44 -24.16
CA GLU A 279 -31.44 21.66 -24.58
C GLU A 279 -30.44 20.87 -23.72
N TYR A 280 -30.69 20.78 -22.40
CA TYR A 280 -29.85 20.00 -21.49
C TYR A 280 -29.87 18.51 -21.80
N LEU A 281 -31.05 17.94 -22.08
CA LEU A 281 -31.20 16.52 -22.41
C LEU A 281 -30.55 16.20 -23.77
N GLU A 282 -30.71 17.07 -24.76
CA GLU A 282 -30.03 16.94 -26.05
C GLU A 282 -28.51 17.06 -25.93
N GLY A 283 -28.02 18.00 -25.13
CA GLY A 283 -26.59 18.18 -24.86
C GLY A 283 -25.98 16.95 -24.20
N ARG A 284 -26.70 16.33 -23.26
CA ARG A 284 -26.27 15.10 -22.60
C ARG A 284 -26.19 13.91 -23.57
N ARG A 285 -27.20 13.75 -24.44
CA ARG A 285 -27.22 12.68 -25.47
C ARG A 285 -26.04 12.82 -26.43
N LYS A 286 -25.78 14.03 -26.95
CA LYS A 286 -24.63 14.32 -27.82
C LYS A 286 -23.30 14.03 -27.11
N TYR A 287 -23.19 14.34 -25.82
CA TYR A 287 -21.98 14.07 -25.04
C TYR A 287 -21.74 12.56 -24.83
N GLU A 288 -22.79 11.78 -24.60
CA GLU A 288 -22.71 10.32 -24.47
C GLU A 288 -22.33 9.65 -25.80
N GLU A 289 -22.81 10.15 -26.93
CA GLU A 289 -22.41 9.70 -28.27
C GLU A 289 -20.93 10.02 -28.55
N LEU A 290 -20.51 11.27 -28.32
CA LEU A 290 -19.09 11.68 -28.45
C LEU A 290 -18.15 10.88 -27.54
N LYS A 291 -18.64 10.44 -26.37
CA LYS A 291 -17.88 9.59 -25.44
C LYS A 291 -17.75 8.15 -25.94
N LYS A 292 -18.75 7.63 -26.65
CA LYS A 292 -18.69 6.31 -27.30
C LYS A 292 -17.81 6.35 -28.56
N GLU A 293 -17.83 7.46 -29.28
CA GLU A 293 -17.03 7.65 -30.50
C GLU A 293 -15.54 7.86 -30.20
N LYS A 294 -15.21 8.49 -29.06
CA LYS A 294 -13.84 8.54 -28.55
C LYS A 294 -13.40 7.17 -28.04
N LEU A 295 -12.87 6.36 -28.96
CA LEU A 295 -12.10 5.14 -28.70
C LEU A 295 -11.22 5.27 -27.45
N LYS A 296 -11.33 4.29 -26.54
CA LYS A 296 -10.45 4.14 -25.38
C LYS A 296 -8.99 4.18 -25.85
N LYS A 297 -8.25 5.23 -25.49
CA LYS A 297 -6.77 5.22 -25.56
C LYS A 297 -6.27 4.05 -24.70
N GLY A 298 -5.83 2.97 -25.35
CA GLY A 298 -5.21 1.81 -24.69
C GLY A 298 -5.48 0.44 -25.31
N SER A 299 -6.49 0.28 -26.17
CA SER A 299 -6.89 -1.07 -26.65
C SER A 299 -5.79 -1.80 -27.42
N ASN A 300 -4.95 -1.10 -28.18
CA ASN A 300 -3.88 -1.75 -28.94
C ASN A 300 -2.75 -2.28 -28.04
N ARG A 301 -2.40 -1.58 -26.97
CA ARG A 301 -1.30 -2.01 -26.08
C ARG A 301 -1.75 -3.15 -25.17
N GLU A 302 -2.98 -3.09 -24.65
CA GLU A 302 -3.56 -4.18 -23.87
C GLU A 302 -3.77 -5.44 -24.73
N ALA A 303 -4.32 -5.30 -25.94
CA ALA A 303 -4.48 -6.42 -26.87
C ALA A 303 -3.12 -7.03 -27.27
N GLN A 304 -2.10 -6.21 -27.48
CA GLN A 304 -0.74 -6.68 -27.79
C GLN A 304 -0.12 -7.42 -26.59
N THR A 305 -0.33 -6.94 -25.35
CA THR A 305 0.13 -7.66 -24.15
C THR A 305 -0.59 -8.99 -23.95
N LEU A 306 -1.91 -9.05 -24.21
CA LEU A 306 -2.68 -10.30 -24.11
C LEU A 306 -2.26 -11.30 -25.20
N ALA A 307 -1.98 -10.84 -26.42
CA ALA A 307 -1.48 -11.69 -27.49
C ALA A 307 -0.09 -12.28 -27.17
N LEU A 308 0.80 -11.48 -26.57
CA LEU A 308 2.10 -11.97 -26.07
C LEU A 308 1.95 -13.00 -24.96
N LEU A 309 1.02 -12.77 -24.02
CA LEU A 309 0.77 -13.68 -22.90
C LEU A 309 0.19 -15.02 -23.38
N ASN A 310 -0.70 -15.00 -24.38
CA ASN A 310 -1.23 -16.22 -24.97
C ASN A 310 -0.14 -17.02 -25.70
N ARG A 311 0.69 -16.35 -26.52
CA ARG A 311 1.85 -17.02 -27.16
C ARG A 311 2.82 -17.66 -26.16
N PHE A 312 3.02 -17.03 -25.01
CA PHE A 312 3.86 -17.58 -23.95
C PHE A 312 3.24 -18.83 -23.31
N LYS A 313 1.92 -18.80 -23.05
CA LYS A 313 1.19 -19.97 -22.55
C LYS A 313 1.25 -21.14 -23.52
N ASP A 314 1.07 -20.87 -24.81
CA ASP A 314 1.10 -21.91 -25.85
C ASP A 314 2.47 -22.59 -25.94
N LYS A 315 3.56 -21.81 -25.81
CA LYS A 315 4.95 -22.32 -25.74
C LYS A 315 5.22 -23.17 -24.51
N LEU A 316 4.63 -22.82 -23.35
CA LEU A 316 4.76 -23.65 -22.16
C LEU A 316 4.01 -24.97 -22.34
N SER A 317 2.81 -24.94 -22.89
CA SER A 317 2.07 -26.17 -23.15
C SER A 317 2.79 -27.07 -24.15
N SER A 318 3.38 -26.53 -25.22
CA SER A 318 4.11 -27.34 -26.20
C SER A 318 5.37 -27.98 -25.60
N ALA A 319 6.13 -27.22 -24.80
CA ALA A 319 7.32 -27.74 -24.12
C ALA A 319 7.00 -28.82 -23.06
N THR A 320 5.77 -28.82 -22.53
CA THR A 320 5.33 -29.86 -21.58
C THR A 320 4.83 -31.11 -22.28
N THR A 321 4.37 -31.00 -23.53
CA THR A 321 3.86 -32.14 -24.33
C THR A 321 4.94 -32.85 -25.15
N GLU A 322 6.08 -32.23 -25.39
CA GLU A 322 7.17 -32.78 -26.21
C GLU A 322 8.26 -33.53 -25.42
N ALA A 323 8.02 -33.86 -24.14
CA ALA A 323 8.86 -34.81 -23.41
C ALA A 323 8.32 -36.24 -23.60
N PRO A 324 8.90 -37.07 -24.49
CA PRO A 324 8.56 -38.49 -24.54
C PRO A 324 9.05 -39.19 -23.27
N GLU A 325 8.13 -39.93 -22.66
CA GLU A 325 8.39 -40.92 -21.63
C GLU A 325 9.12 -42.11 -22.27
N ASP A 326 10.46 -42.10 -22.28
CA ASP A 326 11.27 -43.27 -22.68
C ASP A 326 12.32 -43.58 -21.60
N ASP A 327 12.12 -44.73 -20.98
CA ASP A 327 13.03 -45.70 -20.36
C ASP A 327 14.32 -45.24 -19.66
N VAL A 328 14.33 -45.51 -18.36
CA VAL A 328 15.50 -45.46 -17.48
C VAL A 328 16.42 -46.64 -17.81
N GLU A 329 17.48 -46.40 -18.58
CA GLU A 329 18.68 -47.25 -18.59
C GLU A 329 19.78 -46.61 -17.75
N GLU A 330 20.14 -47.32 -16.68
CA GLU A 330 21.33 -47.12 -15.87
C GLU A 330 22.56 -47.48 -16.73
N LEU A 331 23.51 -46.57 -16.92
CA LEU A 331 24.96 -46.86 -17.05
C LEU A 331 25.83 -45.60 -17.27
N ALA A 332 26.86 -45.51 -16.42
CA ALA A 332 28.22 -45.02 -16.66
C ALA A 332 28.56 -43.51 -16.75
N GLU A 333 29.36 -43.13 -15.74
CA GLU A 333 30.54 -42.26 -15.74
C GLU A 333 30.42 -40.75 -16.03
N ASP A 334 30.91 -40.01 -15.03
CA ASP A 334 31.10 -38.56 -14.97
C ASP A 334 31.92 -38.01 -16.14
N ASP A 335 31.38 -36.99 -16.82
CA ASP A 335 32.19 -36.00 -17.54
C ASP A 335 31.55 -34.60 -17.43
N ASP A 336 31.94 -33.86 -16.38
CA ASP A 336 31.57 -32.47 -16.07
C ASP A 336 32.13 -31.43 -17.08
N LYS A 337 31.97 -31.65 -18.39
CA LYS A 337 32.46 -30.72 -19.43
C LYS A 337 31.43 -30.33 -20.50
N GLY A 338 30.18 -30.80 -20.41
CA GLY A 338 29.12 -30.44 -21.37
C GLY A 338 28.63 -28.99 -21.31
N TRP A 339 28.76 -28.30 -20.17
CA TRP A 339 28.29 -26.90 -20.04
C TRP A 339 29.27 -25.87 -20.65
N MET A 340 30.50 -26.22 -21.01
CA MET A 340 31.42 -25.26 -21.64
C MET A 340 31.20 -25.08 -23.16
N GLY A 341 30.22 -25.76 -23.77
CA GLY A 341 30.00 -25.76 -25.23
C GLY A 341 29.10 -24.65 -25.78
N HIS A 342 28.41 -23.86 -24.95
CA HIS A 342 27.55 -22.80 -25.47
C HIS A 342 28.38 -21.57 -25.90
N VAL A 343 28.71 -21.52 -27.20
CA VAL A 343 29.20 -20.32 -27.86
C VAL A 343 28.05 -19.31 -27.93
N LEU A 344 28.18 -18.20 -27.21
CA LEU A 344 27.27 -17.06 -27.31
C LEU A 344 27.29 -16.51 -28.74
N GLN A 345 26.25 -16.80 -29.51
CA GLN A 345 25.95 -16.05 -30.74
C GLN A 345 25.24 -14.76 -30.33
N PHE A 346 25.94 -13.64 -30.43
CA PHE A 346 25.29 -12.34 -30.42
C PHE A 346 24.61 -12.18 -31.78
N ASP A 347 23.28 -12.10 -31.78
CA ASP A 347 22.59 -11.45 -32.89
C ASP A 347 23.19 -10.05 -33.03
N GLU A 348 23.76 -9.74 -34.19
CA GLU A 348 24.24 -8.40 -34.54
C GLU A 348 23.05 -7.43 -34.63
N GLN A 349 22.46 -7.09 -33.48
CA GLN A 349 21.65 -5.89 -33.35
C GLN A 349 22.60 -4.70 -33.36
N THR A 350 22.72 -4.14 -34.57
CA THR A 350 23.29 -2.81 -34.83
C THR A 350 23.01 -1.85 -33.66
N ARG A 351 24.07 -1.19 -33.22
CA ARG A 351 24.12 -0.33 -32.03
C ARG A 351 22.91 0.61 -31.97
N LYS A 352 22.05 0.43 -30.96
CA LYS A 352 20.92 1.32 -30.64
C LYS A 352 21.36 2.57 -29.86
N VAL A 353 22.43 3.24 -30.27
CA VAL A 353 22.66 4.60 -29.79
C VAL A 353 21.91 5.51 -30.75
N LYS A 354 20.64 5.77 -30.42
CA LYS A 354 19.86 6.76 -31.13
C LYS A 354 20.34 8.13 -30.71
N ASP A 355 20.90 8.89 -31.64
CA ASP A 355 21.24 10.29 -31.41
C ASP A 355 19.99 11.05 -30.97
N ALA A 356 20.07 11.75 -29.84
CA ALA A 356 18.96 12.56 -29.31
C ALA A 356 18.49 13.68 -30.27
N ASN A 357 19.23 13.93 -31.36
CA ASN A 357 18.92 14.91 -32.39
C ASN A 357 18.21 14.31 -33.63
N MET A 358 17.98 12.99 -33.69
CA MET A 358 17.14 12.39 -34.72
C MET A 358 15.67 12.42 -34.29
N GLN A 359 14.81 12.95 -35.17
CA GLN A 359 13.36 12.93 -34.94
C GLN A 359 12.84 11.52 -35.18
N ASP A 360 12.45 10.84 -34.11
CA ASP A 360 11.79 9.54 -34.14
C ASP A 360 10.26 9.70 -34.22
N GLU A 361 9.55 8.63 -34.64
CA GLU A 361 8.07 8.58 -34.71
C GLU A 361 7.38 8.87 -33.36
N ASP A 362 8.10 8.73 -32.24
CA ASP A 362 7.65 9.05 -30.88
C ASP A 362 7.99 10.50 -30.44
N THR A 363 8.58 11.32 -31.32
CA THR A 363 8.93 12.72 -31.02
C THR A 363 7.72 13.62 -31.27
N PHE A 364 7.03 14.02 -30.19
CA PHE A 364 5.88 14.93 -30.29
C PHE A 364 6.30 16.39 -30.07
N GLU A 365 6.02 17.24 -31.06
CA GLU A 365 6.12 18.70 -30.89
C GLU A 365 4.91 19.23 -30.13
N ILE A 366 5.09 19.52 -28.84
CA ILE A 366 4.05 20.15 -28.03
C ILE A 366 3.93 21.63 -28.44
N TYR A 367 2.86 21.96 -29.15
CA TYR A 367 2.50 23.33 -29.50
C TYR A 367 1.61 23.94 -28.40
N ASP A 368 2.10 24.99 -27.73
CA ASP A 368 1.31 25.79 -26.79
C ASP A 368 0.74 27.03 -27.51
N PRO A 369 -0.57 27.08 -27.79
CA PRO A 369 -1.20 28.17 -28.53
C PRO A 369 -1.23 29.50 -27.76
N ARG A 370 -0.87 29.52 -26.46
CA ARG A 370 -0.89 30.74 -25.64
C ARG A 370 0.42 31.51 -25.62
N ASN A 371 1.50 30.97 -26.21
CA ASN A 371 2.82 31.60 -26.20
C ASN A 371 3.46 31.68 -27.60
N PRO A 372 3.09 32.67 -28.43
CA PRO A 372 3.57 32.80 -29.81
C PRO A 372 5.05 33.20 -29.93
N VAL A 373 5.70 33.62 -28.83
CA VAL A 373 7.12 34.03 -28.81
C VAL A 373 8.05 32.83 -28.97
N ASN A 374 7.66 31.67 -28.42
CA ASN A 374 8.45 30.45 -28.51
C ASN A 374 8.53 29.86 -29.93
N LYS A 375 7.59 30.23 -30.82
CA LYS A 375 7.58 29.78 -32.22
C LYS A 375 8.72 30.39 -33.03
N ARG A 376 8.92 31.71 -32.96
CA ARG A 376 9.99 32.41 -33.71
C ARG A 376 11.38 31.99 -33.28
N ARG A 377 11.62 31.92 -31.96
CA ARG A 377 12.93 31.59 -31.40
C ARG A 377 13.35 30.14 -31.73
N ARG A 378 12.39 29.22 -31.80
CA ARG A 378 12.64 27.81 -32.14
C ARG A 378 12.86 27.63 -33.64
N GLU A 379 12.09 28.30 -34.49
CA GLU A 379 12.30 28.31 -35.95
C GLU A 379 13.67 28.91 -36.34
N GLU A 380 14.10 29.98 -35.68
CA GLU A 380 15.44 30.56 -35.85
C GLU A 380 16.54 29.58 -35.43
N SER A 381 16.38 28.91 -34.28
CA SER A 381 17.35 27.90 -33.83
C SER A 381 17.46 26.70 -34.79
N MET A 382 16.34 26.28 -35.39
CA MET A 382 16.28 25.21 -36.38
C MET A 382 16.91 25.63 -37.71
N LYS A 383 16.74 26.88 -38.13
CA LYS A 383 17.46 27.45 -39.29
C LYS A 383 18.96 27.45 -39.06
N ILE A 384 19.43 27.93 -37.90
CA ILE A 384 20.85 27.96 -37.55
C ILE A 384 21.46 26.55 -37.52
N MET A 385 20.72 25.56 -37.00
CA MET A 385 21.17 24.16 -37.01
C MET A 385 21.25 23.57 -38.42
N LYS A 386 20.26 23.82 -39.29
CA LYS A 386 20.32 23.38 -40.69
C LYS A 386 21.49 24.02 -41.44
N GLU A 387 21.76 25.30 -41.20
CA GLU A 387 22.86 26.03 -41.82
C GLU A 387 24.24 25.52 -41.36
N LYS A 388 24.38 25.18 -40.07
CA LYS A 388 25.58 24.52 -39.54
C LYS A 388 25.77 23.10 -40.09
N LYS A 389 24.68 22.35 -40.28
CA LYS A 389 24.72 21.00 -40.84
C LYS A 389 25.05 20.99 -42.34
N ALA A 390 24.74 22.05 -43.06
CA ALA A 390 25.11 22.22 -44.47
C ALA A 390 26.56 22.69 -44.68
N LYS A 391 27.21 23.23 -43.63
CA LYS A 391 28.63 23.65 -43.64
C LYS A 391 29.61 22.57 -43.20
N ARG A 392 29.12 21.47 -42.63
CA ARG A 392 29.88 20.24 -42.36
C ARG A 392 29.63 19.27 -43.51
#